data_AF-A0A5N5QN70-F1
#
_entry.id   AF-A0A5N5QN70-F1
#
_cell.length_a   1.000
_cell.length_b   1.000
_cell.length_c   1.000
_cell.angle_alpha   90.00
_cell.angle_beta   90.00
_cell.angle_gamma   90.00
#
_symmetry.space_group_name_H-M   'P 1'
#
loop_
_entity.id
_entity.type
_entity.pdbx_description
1 polymer ?
#
loop_
_entity_poly.entity_id
_entity_poly.type
_entity_poly.pdbx_seq_one_letter_code
_entity_poly.pdbx_strand_id
1 'polypeptide(L)'
;MAYVPRPHRGRTHHERPVGIIFPSMSPTTPVVARSPPPPPKPTCTVCLETRVRFPYATPTKRCAHKPDVCVDCLRSHVRAVVVDSGHVNVRCPAARCGSEMTYEDVCKAGKGDKALVERQVDPFQLSLTHSMLGMTRCYCDKPSVQIHRLYGAKILPAGPANSTLTAVGLFPLFIPASLPPYTFPDTSY
;
A
#
# COMPACT_ATOMS: atom_id res chain seq x y z
N MET A 1 -44.03 -11.72 -9.41
CA MET A 1 -42.82 -12.48 -8.99
C MET A 1 -43.30 -13.77 -8.35
N ALA A 2 -43.15 -14.90 -9.05
CA ALA A 2 -43.69 -16.19 -8.60
C ALA A 2 -42.66 -16.93 -7.74
N TYR A 3 -43.06 -17.33 -6.53
CA TYR A 3 -42.25 -18.10 -5.59
C TYR A 3 -42.26 -19.57 -6.00
N VAL A 4 -41.08 -20.14 -6.28
CA VAL A 4 -40.92 -21.57 -6.60
C VAL A 4 -40.34 -22.28 -5.38
N PRO A 5 -41.11 -23.15 -4.69
CA PRO A 5 -40.60 -23.90 -3.55
C PRO A 5 -39.65 -25.02 -4.00
N ARG A 6 -38.58 -25.24 -3.23
CA ARG A 6 -37.61 -26.32 -3.47
C ARG A 6 -38.09 -27.65 -2.88
N PRO A 7 -37.89 -28.79 -3.57
CA PRO A 7 -38.27 -30.10 -3.07
C PRO A 7 -37.29 -30.58 -1.98
N HIS A 8 -37.85 -31.08 -0.88
CA HIS A 8 -37.12 -31.75 0.19
C HIS A 8 -36.61 -33.11 -0.30
N ARG A 9 -35.29 -33.31 -0.32
CA ARG A 9 -34.67 -34.62 -0.58
C ARG A 9 -34.83 -35.52 0.64
N GLY A 10 -35.53 -36.63 0.44
CA GLY A 10 -35.75 -37.69 1.41
C GLY A 10 -34.44 -38.32 1.89
N ARG A 11 -34.42 -38.59 3.20
CA ARG A 11 -33.31 -39.21 3.93
C ARG A 11 -33.52 -40.72 3.90
N THR A 12 -32.77 -41.42 3.05
CA THR A 12 -32.77 -42.89 3.02
C THR A 12 -31.90 -43.42 4.16
N HIS A 13 -32.50 -44.18 5.06
CA HIS A 13 -31.82 -44.93 6.11
C HIS A 13 -31.09 -46.12 5.48
N HIS A 14 -29.76 -46.09 5.48
CA HIS A 14 -28.94 -47.22 5.08
C HIS A 14 -28.69 -48.10 6.31
N GLU A 15 -29.24 -49.31 6.29
CA GLU A 15 -29.01 -50.31 7.33
C GLU A 15 -27.53 -50.68 7.40
N ARG A 16 -27.01 -50.72 8.63
CA ARG A 16 -25.63 -51.13 8.92
C ARG A 16 -25.59 -52.64 9.13
N PRO A 17 -24.81 -53.40 8.33
CA PRO A 17 -24.57 -54.81 8.63
C PRO A 17 -23.73 -54.95 9.90
N VAL A 18 -24.17 -55.82 10.81
CA VAL A 18 -23.48 -56.19 12.04
C VAL A 18 -22.31 -57.10 11.67
N GLY A 19 -21.15 -56.48 11.44
CA GLY A 19 -19.89 -57.20 11.21
C GLY A 19 -19.36 -57.78 12.52
N ILE A 20 -19.15 -59.10 12.52
CA ILE A 20 -18.56 -59.86 13.62
C ILE A 20 -17.09 -59.42 13.78
N ILE A 21 -16.76 -58.88 14.95
CA ILE A 21 -15.43 -58.36 15.28
C ILE A 21 -14.53 -59.54 15.67
N PHE A 22 -13.56 -59.88 14.82
CA PHE A 22 -12.47 -60.78 15.19
C PHE A 22 -11.35 -59.96 15.87
N PRO A 23 -10.91 -60.31 17.09
CA PRO A 23 -9.76 -59.65 17.71
C PRO A 23 -8.46 -60.08 17.02
N SER A 24 -8.01 -59.24 16.08
CA SER A 24 -6.70 -59.38 15.43
C SER A 24 -5.60 -58.96 16.40
N MET A 25 -4.92 -59.93 17.02
CA MET A 25 -3.71 -59.69 17.80
C MET A 25 -2.52 -59.45 16.86
N SER A 26 -2.45 -58.26 16.28
CA SER A 26 -1.27 -57.82 15.53
C SER A 26 -0.19 -57.33 16.51
N PRO A 27 1.08 -57.72 16.35
CA PRO A 27 2.15 -57.25 17.21
C PRO A 27 2.30 -55.73 17.08
N THR A 28 2.10 -55.04 18.20
CA THR A 28 2.23 -53.59 18.33
C THR A 28 3.70 -53.22 18.17
N THR A 29 4.14 -52.98 16.93
CA THR A 29 5.39 -52.28 16.70
C THR A 29 5.32 -50.93 17.40
N PRO A 30 6.32 -50.54 18.19
CA PRO A 30 6.31 -49.24 18.87
C PRO A 30 6.17 -48.15 17.81
N VAL A 31 5.03 -47.46 17.84
CA VAL A 31 4.78 -46.29 16.99
C VAL A 31 5.75 -45.22 17.47
N VAL A 32 6.94 -45.17 16.86
CA VAL A 32 7.85 -44.05 17.00
C VAL A 32 7.07 -42.85 16.50
N ALA A 33 6.60 -42.03 17.45
CA ALA A 33 5.84 -40.82 17.18
C ALA A 33 6.72 -39.90 16.33
N ARG A 34 6.54 -39.96 15.01
CA ARG A 34 7.24 -39.08 14.08
C ARG A 34 6.72 -37.68 14.37
N SER A 35 7.62 -36.79 14.76
CA SER A 35 7.29 -35.38 14.86
C SER A 35 6.69 -34.91 13.53
N PRO A 36 5.63 -34.08 13.55
CA PRO A 36 5.07 -33.52 12.33
C PRO A 36 6.18 -32.81 11.54
N PRO A 37 6.21 -32.97 10.20
CA PRO A 37 7.16 -32.20 9.40
C PRO A 37 6.96 -30.71 9.66
N PRO A 38 8.06 -29.92 9.73
CA PRO A 38 7.96 -28.49 9.97
C PRO A 38 7.12 -27.82 8.87
N PRO A 39 6.33 -26.79 9.19
CA PRO A 39 5.53 -26.10 8.20
C PRO A 39 6.41 -25.50 7.09
N PRO A 40 5.94 -25.50 5.83
CA PRO A 40 6.69 -24.93 4.73
C PRO A 40 6.94 -23.43 4.96
N LYS A 41 8.17 -23.00 4.68
CA LYS A 41 8.55 -21.58 4.79
C LYS A 41 7.87 -20.78 3.67
N PRO A 42 7.34 -19.58 3.94
CA PRO A 42 6.73 -18.74 2.91
C PRO A 42 7.77 -18.32 1.86
N THR A 43 7.33 -18.25 0.60
CA THR A 43 8.14 -17.81 -0.54
C THR A 43 7.50 -16.62 -1.22
N CYS A 44 8.32 -15.68 -1.68
CA CYS A 44 7.82 -14.50 -2.37
C CYS A 44 7.30 -14.93 -3.76
N THR A 45 6.07 -14.54 -4.11
CA THR A 45 5.48 -14.89 -5.41
C THR A 45 6.14 -14.17 -6.60
N VAL A 46 6.88 -13.09 -6.34
CA VAL A 46 7.57 -12.28 -7.36
C VAL A 46 9.00 -12.75 -7.59
N CYS A 47 9.83 -12.82 -6.54
CA CYS A 47 11.24 -13.23 -6.67
C CYS A 47 11.51 -14.72 -6.36
N LEU A 48 10.49 -15.47 -5.94
CA LEU A 48 10.58 -16.89 -5.58
C LEU A 48 11.54 -17.22 -4.42
N GLU A 49 11.95 -16.21 -3.66
CA GLU A 49 12.96 -16.34 -2.62
C GLU A 49 12.33 -16.64 -1.24
N THR A 50 13.00 -17.47 -0.43
CA THR A 50 12.54 -17.90 0.92
C THR A 50 13.13 -17.06 2.05
N ARG A 51 14.28 -16.42 1.84
CA ARG A 51 15.04 -15.69 2.88
C ARG A 51 14.79 -14.18 2.83
N VAL A 52 13.53 -13.80 2.62
CA VAL A 52 13.12 -12.41 2.43
C VAL A 52 12.20 -11.95 3.54
N ARG A 53 12.14 -10.63 3.74
CA ARG A 53 11.23 -10.03 4.70
C ARG A 53 9.86 -9.81 4.06
N PHE A 54 8.85 -10.44 4.63
CA PHE A 54 7.46 -10.17 4.29
C PHE A 54 6.93 -9.01 5.16
N PRO A 55 6.06 -8.15 4.62
CA PRO A 55 5.40 -7.14 5.43
C PRO A 55 4.48 -7.82 6.46
N TYR A 56 4.36 -7.21 7.65
CA TYR A 56 3.50 -7.72 8.71
C TYR A 56 2.01 -7.68 8.33
N ALA A 57 1.64 -6.70 7.50
CA ALA A 57 0.29 -6.53 6.98
C ALA A 57 0.28 -6.69 5.46
N THR A 58 -0.91 -6.90 4.90
CA THR A 58 -1.13 -6.94 3.47
C THR A 58 -0.79 -5.59 2.81
N PRO A 59 -0.48 -5.58 1.50
CA PRO A 59 -0.18 -4.35 0.77
C PRO A 59 -1.29 -3.30 0.87
N THR A 60 -2.55 -3.74 0.94
CA THR A 60 -3.70 -2.87 1.17
C THR A 60 -4.62 -3.48 2.21
N LYS A 61 -5.43 -2.64 2.87
CA LYS A 61 -6.52 -3.11 3.75
C LYS A 61 -7.63 -3.85 3.00
N ARG A 62 -7.69 -3.72 1.66
CA ARG A 62 -8.69 -4.36 0.79
C ARG A 62 -8.26 -5.76 0.32
N CYS A 63 -6.98 -6.10 0.47
CA CYS A 63 -6.47 -7.42 0.16
C CYS A 63 -7.10 -8.48 1.09
N ALA A 64 -7.70 -9.52 0.52
CA ALA A 64 -8.21 -10.68 1.25
C ALA A 64 -7.21 -11.87 1.32
N HIS A 65 -5.98 -11.67 0.84
CA HIS A 65 -4.93 -12.68 0.81
C HIS A 65 -3.89 -12.45 1.91
N LYS A 66 -3.14 -13.49 2.26
CA LYS A 66 -1.97 -13.34 3.15
C LYS A 66 -0.83 -12.62 2.40
N PRO A 67 0.08 -11.94 3.11
CA PRO A 67 1.27 -11.34 2.50
C PRO A 67 2.12 -12.43 1.84
N ASP A 68 2.17 -12.40 0.51
CA ASP A 68 2.88 -13.36 -0.34
C ASP A 68 3.97 -12.68 -1.18
N VAL A 69 4.12 -11.37 -1.04
CA VAL A 69 5.14 -10.56 -1.71
C VAL A 69 6.06 -9.93 -0.67
N CYS A 70 7.37 -10.01 -0.88
CA CYS A 70 8.35 -9.41 0.04
C CYS A 70 8.35 -7.88 -0.06
N VAL A 71 8.91 -7.22 0.97
CA VAL A 71 8.97 -5.76 1.06
C VAL A 71 9.71 -5.14 -0.13
N ASP A 72 10.80 -5.76 -0.58
CA ASP A 72 11.64 -5.23 -1.66
C ASP A 72 10.94 -5.28 -3.02
N CYS A 73 10.27 -6.40 -3.33
CA CYS A 73 9.45 -6.54 -4.54
C CYS A 73 8.26 -5.60 -4.50
N LEU A 74 7.59 -5.45 -3.35
CA LEU A 74 6.48 -4.51 -3.21
C LEU A 74 6.93 -3.07 -3.45
N ARG A 75 8.05 -2.64 -2.85
CA ARG A 75 8.60 -1.29 -3.06
C ARG A 75 8.99 -1.05 -4.51
N SER A 76 9.68 -2.01 -5.12
CA SER A 76 10.12 -1.92 -6.52
C SER A 76 8.93 -1.83 -7.48
N HIS A 77 7.87 -2.62 -7.24
CA HIS A 77 6.63 -2.55 -8.02
C HIS A 77 5.97 -1.18 -7.93
N VAL A 78 5.77 -0.67 -6.71
CA VAL A 78 5.18 0.66 -6.50
C VAL A 78 6.04 1.73 -7.20
N ARG A 79 7.36 1.66 -7.07
CA ARG A 79 8.27 2.59 -7.74
C ARG A 79 8.12 2.53 -9.25
N ALA A 80 8.10 1.35 -9.86
CA ALA A 80 7.99 1.21 -11.31
C ALA A 80 6.65 1.77 -11.84
N VAL A 81 5.56 1.52 -11.13
CA VAL A 81 4.24 2.02 -11.55
C VAL A 81 4.14 3.55 -11.43
N VAL A 82 4.65 4.12 -10.34
CA VAL A 82 4.52 5.56 -10.05
C VAL A 82 5.56 6.39 -10.81
N VAL A 83 6.82 5.95 -10.80
CA VAL A 83 7.95 6.71 -11.35
C VAL A 83 8.08 6.47 -12.84
N ASP A 84 8.03 5.21 -13.28
CA ASP A 84 8.32 4.87 -14.67
C ASP A 84 7.06 4.99 -15.54
N SER A 85 5.91 4.56 -15.01
CA SER A 85 4.64 4.59 -15.77
C SER A 85 3.82 5.87 -15.56
N GLY A 86 4.12 6.66 -14.51
CA GLY A 86 3.35 7.86 -14.17
C GLY A 86 1.91 7.58 -13.74
N HIS A 87 1.58 6.34 -13.38
CA HIS A 87 0.23 5.97 -12.99
C HIS A 87 -0.01 6.28 -11.51
N VAL A 88 -1.10 7.00 -11.24
CA VAL A 88 -1.54 7.30 -9.88
C VAL A 88 -2.19 6.08 -9.22
N ASN A 89 -2.80 5.20 -10.02
CA ASN A 89 -3.52 4.02 -9.56
C ASN A 89 -2.61 2.80 -9.53
N VAL A 90 -2.04 2.51 -8.35
CA VAL A 90 -1.19 1.34 -8.14
C VAL A 90 -2.05 0.14 -7.73
N ARG A 91 -1.89 -1.01 -8.38
CA ARG A 91 -2.58 -2.27 -8.02
C ARG A 91 -1.67 -3.21 -7.26
N CYS A 92 -2.26 -4.04 -6.41
CA CYS A 92 -1.53 -5.08 -5.67
C CYS A 92 -0.82 -6.05 -6.63
N PRO A 93 0.49 -6.33 -6.44
CA PRO A 93 1.26 -7.22 -7.30
C PRO A 93 0.94 -8.71 -7.12
N ALA A 94 0.13 -9.09 -6.13
CA ALA A 94 -0.28 -10.47 -5.95
C ALA A 94 -1.20 -10.91 -7.10
N ALA A 95 -0.89 -12.07 -7.71
CA ALA A 95 -1.48 -12.54 -8.97
C ALA A 95 -3.01 -12.62 -9.01
N ARG A 96 -3.70 -12.65 -7.86
CA ARG A 96 -5.16 -12.80 -7.76
C ARG A 96 -5.87 -11.71 -6.96
N CYS A 97 -5.17 -10.66 -6.55
CA CYS A 97 -5.75 -9.64 -5.67
C CYS A 97 -6.42 -8.51 -6.45
N GLY A 98 -5.73 -7.95 -7.46
CA GLY A 98 -6.22 -6.85 -8.29
C GLY A 98 -6.62 -5.56 -7.53
N SER A 99 -6.56 -5.56 -6.20
CA SER A 99 -7.05 -4.48 -5.36
C SER A 99 -6.17 -3.25 -5.53
N GLU A 100 -6.82 -2.10 -5.66
CA GLU A 100 -6.14 -0.81 -5.77
C GLU A 100 -5.58 -0.37 -4.41
N MET A 101 -4.33 0.07 -4.43
CA MET A 101 -3.61 0.61 -3.29
C MET A 101 -4.02 2.06 -3.08
N THR A 102 -4.37 2.40 -1.84
CA THR A 102 -4.63 3.79 -1.48
C THR A 102 -3.32 4.58 -1.38
N TYR A 103 -3.41 5.91 -1.41
CA TYR A 103 -2.25 6.78 -1.18
C TYR A 103 -1.49 6.41 0.11
N GLU A 104 -2.21 6.13 1.20
CA GLU A 104 -1.60 5.70 2.46
C GLU A 104 -0.80 4.40 2.32
N ASP A 105 -1.29 3.46 1.51
CA ASP A 105 -0.65 2.17 1.29
C ASP A 105 0.63 2.33 0.47
N VAL A 106 0.58 3.17 -0.57
CA VAL A 106 1.73 3.55 -1.41
C VAL A 106 2.81 4.23 -0.56
N CYS A 107 2.44 5.18 0.28
CA CYS A 107 3.36 5.84 1.21
C CYS A 107 4.02 4.88 2.20
N LYS A 108 3.28 3.89 2.70
CA LYS A 108 3.82 2.88 3.61
C LYS A 108 4.81 1.95 2.89
N ALA A 109 4.49 1.54 1.66
CA ALA A 109 5.37 0.71 0.83
C ALA A 109 6.66 1.47 0.43
N GLY A 110 6.53 2.76 0.12
CA GLY A 110 7.63 3.66 -0.24
C GLY A 110 8.40 4.24 0.95
N LYS A 111 8.16 3.80 2.19
CA LYS A 111 8.81 4.39 3.37
C LYS A 111 10.34 4.35 3.21
N GLY A 112 10.97 5.54 3.17
CA GLY A 112 12.41 5.72 2.94
C GLY A 112 12.78 6.22 1.54
N ASP A 113 11.86 6.22 0.57
CA ASP A 113 12.09 6.68 -0.79
C ASP A 113 11.32 7.98 -1.08
N LYS A 114 11.98 9.13 -0.84
CA LYS A 114 11.35 10.46 -0.95
C LYS A 114 10.84 10.76 -2.36
N ALA A 115 11.57 10.31 -3.38
CA ALA A 115 11.23 10.56 -4.78
C ALA A 115 9.89 9.89 -5.16
N LEU A 116 9.59 8.73 -4.57
CA LEU A 116 8.34 8.03 -4.79
C LEU A 116 7.16 8.78 -4.15
N VAL A 117 7.34 9.28 -2.93
CA VAL A 117 6.29 10.00 -2.19
C VAL A 117 6.00 11.34 -2.85
N GLU A 118 7.01 12.11 -3.22
CA GLU A 118 6.83 13.42 -3.87
C GLU A 118 6.11 13.31 -5.21
N ARG A 119 6.38 12.26 -6.00
CA ARG A 119 5.73 12.09 -7.31
C ARG A 119 4.28 11.61 -7.23
N GLN A 120 3.92 10.90 -6.16
CA GLN A 120 2.53 10.55 -5.89
C GLN A 120 1.71 11.79 -5.48
N VAL A 121 2.37 12.81 -4.94
CA VAL A 121 1.81 14.10 -4.52
C VAL A 121 2.14 15.15 -5.58
N ASP A 122 1.55 15.06 -6.80
CA ASP A 122 0.96 16.18 -7.59
C ASP A 122 0.91 15.98 -9.12
N PRO A 123 -0.15 16.51 -9.82
CA PRO A 123 -0.26 17.96 -10.12
C PRO A 123 -1.59 18.70 -9.85
N PHE A 124 -2.68 18.07 -9.37
CA PHE A 124 -3.98 18.76 -9.31
C PHE A 124 -4.34 19.40 -7.94
N GLN A 125 -3.54 19.23 -6.88
CA GLN A 125 -3.88 19.76 -5.54
C GLN A 125 -2.84 20.72 -4.93
N LEU A 126 -1.57 20.69 -5.34
CA LEU A 126 -0.58 21.66 -4.87
C LEU A 126 -0.77 23.06 -5.48
N SER A 127 -1.50 23.23 -6.58
CA SER A 127 -1.71 24.56 -7.18
C SER A 127 -2.45 25.55 -6.26
N LEU A 128 -3.20 25.05 -5.27
CA LEU A 128 -3.92 25.89 -4.30
C LEU A 128 -3.18 26.07 -2.95
N THR A 129 -2.23 25.20 -2.60
CA THR A 129 -1.58 25.24 -1.27
C THR A 129 -0.12 25.69 -1.31
N HIS A 130 0.55 25.63 -2.47
CA HIS A 130 1.96 26.04 -2.58
C HIS A 130 2.15 27.57 -2.51
N SER A 131 1.13 28.38 -2.83
CA SER A 131 1.25 29.85 -2.85
C SER A 131 1.13 30.55 -1.49
N MET A 132 0.77 29.86 -0.38
CA MET A 132 0.64 30.56 0.91
C MET A 132 1.48 30.03 2.08
N LEU A 133 1.96 28.77 2.10
CA LEU A 133 2.55 28.24 3.35
C LEU A 133 3.85 27.43 3.24
N GLY A 134 4.44 27.22 2.06
CA GLY A 134 5.82 26.70 1.92
C GLY A 134 6.16 25.44 2.73
N MET A 135 5.18 24.57 3.01
CA MET A 135 5.33 23.42 3.89
C MET A 135 4.59 22.20 3.35
N THR A 136 5.13 21.59 2.29
CA THR A 136 4.67 20.26 1.84
C THR A 136 5.32 19.21 2.74
N ARG A 137 4.74 19.00 3.93
CA ARG A 137 5.15 17.87 4.80
C ARG A 137 4.51 16.59 4.27
N CYS A 138 5.34 15.71 3.71
CA CYS A 138 4.93 14.33 3.44
C CYS A 138 4.52 13.65 4.75
N TYR A 139 3.23 13.31 4.88
CA TYR A 139 2.63 12.73 6.10
C TYR A 139 3.09 11.29 6.43
N CYS A 140 4.15 10.79 5.78
CA CYS A 140 4.56 9.39 5.89
C CYS A 140 5.43 9.10 7.13
N ASP A 141 5.88 10.12 7.86
CA ASP A 141 6.99 9.96 8.81
C ASP A 141 6.61 9.81 10.30
N LYS A 142 5.33 9.75 10.70
CA LYS A 142 4.99 9.44 12.11
C LYS A 142 3.72 8.60 12.28
N PRO A 143 3.78 7.45 12.99
CA PRO A 143 2.59 6.89 13.63
C PRO A 143 2.27 7.79 14.84
N SER A 144 1.03 8.26 14.95
CA SER A 144 0.43 8.83 16.17
C SER A 144 1.28 9.88 16.93
N VAL A 145 1.14 11.16 16.56
CA VAL A 145 1.38 12.26 17.51
C VAL A 145 0.12 13.11 17.54
N GLN A 146 -0.50 13.17 18.72
CA GLN A 146 -1.60 14.08 19.04
C GLN A 146 -1.23 15.51 18.63
N ILE A 147 -2.03 16.09 17.75
CA ILE A 147 -1.94 17.50 17.39
C ILE A 147 -2.59 18.29 18.54
N HIS A 148 -1.83 18.52 19.62
CA HIS A 148 -2.21 19.50 20.61
C HIS A 148 -1.73 20.88 20.14
N ARG A 149 -2.70 21.71 19.74
CA ARG A 149 -2.71 23.17 19.72
C ARG A 149 -1.35 23.88 19.59
N LEU A 150 -1.08 24.43 18.41
CA LEU A 150 -0.36 25.70 18.28
C LEU A 150 -1.09 26.62 17.28
N TYR A 151 -2.29 27.04 17.65
CA TYR A 151 -2.84 28.32 17.18
C TYR A 151 -2.74 29.29 18.35
N GLY A 152 -1.84 30.26 18.23
CA GLY A 152 -1.58 31.25 19.26
C GLY A 152 -0.50 32.25 18.86
N ALA A 153 -0.59 32.78 17.64
CA ALA A 153 0.15 33.98 17.28
C ALA A 153 -0.51 35.21 17.92
N LYS A 154 0.24 36.01 18.68
CA LYS A 154 -0.01 37.45 18.87
C LYS A 154 1.31 38.21 19.14
N ILE A 155 1.89 38.68 18.03
CA ILE A 155 2.48 40.00 17.74
C ILE A 155 2.91 40.88 18.95
N LEU A 156 4.21 41.20 19.05
CA LEU A 156 4.80 42.55 18.82
C LEU A 156 6.31 42.59 19.19
N PRO A 157 7.19 43.11 18.31
CA PRO A 157 8.56 43.49 18.64
C PRO A 157 8.69 45.01 18.88
N ALA A 158 9.52 45.40 19.86
CA ALA A 158 10.00 46.77 20.00
C ALA A 158 11.53 46.74 20.19
N GLY A 159 12.26 47.22 19.20
CA GLY A 159 13.71 47.39 19.26
C GLY A 159 14.14 48.46 18.25
N PRO A 160 14.81 49.55 18.67
CA PRO A 160 15.04 50.69 17.80
C PRO A 160 16.31 50.55 16.96
N ALA A 161 16.15 51.03 15.73
CA ALA A 161 17.07 51.75 14.86
C ALA A 161 18.58 51.66 15.16
N ASN A 162 19.31 51.09 14.19
CA ASN A 162 20.38 51.80 13.49
C ASN A 162 20.91 50.99 12.30
N SER A 163 21.43 51.75 11.32
CA SER A 163 22.53 51.37 10.44
C SER A 163 22.21 50.79 9.05
N THR A 164 22.25 51.74 8.11
CA THR A 164 23.05 51.71 6.87
C THR A 164 22.43 51.07 5.63
N LEU A 165 21.89 51.97 4.80
CA LEU A 165 21.63 51.83 3.38
C LEU A 165 22.90 51.52 2.60
N THR A 166 22.92 50.39 1.89
CA THR A 166 23.68 50.23 0.64
C THR A 166 22.76 49.63 -0.41
N ALA A 167 22.30 50.49 -1.31
CA ALA A 167 21.74 50.14 -2.60
C ALA A 167 22.88 49.70 -3.53
N VAL A 168 22.74 48.58 -4.25
CA VAL A 168 22.97 48.43 -5.72
C VAL A 168 22.50 47.01 -6.11
N GLY A 169 21.73 46.87 -7.21
CA GLY A 169 21.74 45.63 -7.99
C GLY A 169 20.37 45.08 -8.40
N LEU A 170 19.69 45.79 -9.31
CA LEU A 170 18.55 45.27 -10.07
C LEU A 170 18.99 44.08 -10.92
N PHE A 171 18.53 42.88 -10.60
CA PHE A 171 18.57 41.74 -11.52
C PHE A 171 17.27 41.72 -12.35
N PRO A 172 17.36 41.63 -13.69
CA PRO A 172 16.18 41.57 -14.54
C PRO A 172 15.48 40.22 -14.39
N LEU A 173 14.17 40.28 -14.14
CA LEU A 173 13.24 39.17 -14.19
C LEU A 173 13.18 38.62 -15.63
N PHE A 174 13.80 37.47 -15.85
CA PHE A 174 13.63 36.69 -17.07
C PHE A 174 12.33 35.89 -16.94
N ILE A 175 11.27 36.35 -17.60
CA ILE A 175 10.01 35.62 -17.76
C ILE A 175 10.13 34.84 -19.08
N PRO A 176 10.27 33.50 -19.09
CA PRO A 176 10.10 32.75 -20.32
C PRO A 176 8.61 32.69 -20.67
N ALA A 177 8.29 33.30 -21.81
CA ALA A 177 6.99 33.26 -22.44
C ALA A 177 6.65 31.86 -22.97
N SER A 178 5.34 31.59 -22.99
CA SER A 178 4.63 30.68 -23.92
C SER A 178 5.05 29.20 -23.94
N LEU A 179 4.34 28.39 -23.15
CA LEU A 179 4.16 26.96 -23.45
C LEU A 179 3.08 26.81 -24.54
N PRO A 180 3.27 25.92 -25.54
CA PRO A 180 2.28 25.69 -26.59
C PRO A 180 1.04 24.94 -26.06
N PRO A 181 -0.12 25.08 -26.72
CA PRO A 181 -1.34 24.37 -26.34
C PRO A 181 -1.17 22.86 -26.55
N TYR A 182 -1.39 22.10 -25.48
CA TYR A 182 -1.40 20.65 -25.47
C TYR A 182 -2.67 20.15 -26.18
N THR A 183 -2.51 19.48 -27.32
CA THR A 183 -3.61 18.80 -28.02
C THR A 183 -3.75 17.38 -27.47
N PHE A 184 -4.94 17.04 -26.99
CA PHE A 184 -5.27 15.69 -26.55
C PHE A 184 -5.53 14.79 -27.78
N PRO A 185 -5.02 13.54 -27.82
CA PRO A 185 -5.41 12.60 -28.84
C PRO A 185 -6.84 12.09 -28.58
N ASP A 186 -7.71 12.32 -29.55
CA ASP A 186 -9.04 11.72 -29.65
C ASP A 186 -8.90 10.19 -29.70
N THR A 187 -9.41 9.51 -28.67
CA THR A 187 -9.53 8.05 -28.64
C THR A 187 -10.97 7.71 -28.97
N SER A 188 -11.27 7.65 -30.26
CA SER A 188 -12.47 6.99 -30.76
C SER A 188 -12.31 5.48 -30.62
N TYR A 189 -13.23 4.90 -29.86
CA TYR A 189 -13.44 3.46 -29.64
C TYR A 189 -13.94 2.76 -30.90
#